data_AF-A0A409W076-F1
#
_entry.id   AF-A0A409W076-F1
#
_cell.length_a   1.000
_cell.length_b   1.000
_cell.length_c   1.000
_cell.angle_alpha   90.00
_cell.angle_beta   90.00
_cell.angle_gamma   90.00
#
_symmetry.space_group_name_H-M   'P 1'
#
loop_
_entity.id
_entity.type
_entity.pdbx_description
1 polymer ?
#
loop_
_entity_poly.entity_id
_entity_poly.type
_entity_poly.pdbx_seq_one_letter_code
_entity_poly.pdbx_strand_id
1 'polypeptide(L)'
;MKPTLVALVVAAAGVESVLAHGYLASVINAGVTYPGWAPFSDPYLNPVPIRGTHAHIASFTRDESLNDLPPPIVERRITDNGPVTDVSSKDITCNKGGNVPTTAFANIVAGSQVKFQWDQWGSSHSGPVMTYMAKCPNGCANFKGDSGSPWFKIDHWGWDKTASPPWGSDRLAAQGASWTVTIPKSISNGEYLLITGTVGGAQFYPHCVQVKITGGGSANPSGVALPGAYSPTEPGILTQLWWYSASNSSASYTIPGGPVWLMKPTLIALVITAAAIDSVAGHGYVASITTGGVTYPGWAPFTDPCVLQLPVLNLELTIERAERKITDNGPVTDVTSKDLTCNKGGNVPTTLFANVVAGSQVKFQWDQWAANIHSGPVLTYMAKCTNGCANFKGDSGSPWFKIDHFGYDRNLSPSWGSDRLSSQGASWTVTIPKSISNGEYLLISTLMLLSAIEASNMLSSLYRHEILALHAAGTVGGAQFYPHCFQIQVTGGGSANPSGVAIPGIYKATEPGVLTQLWWYTPSNTSATYTIPGGPVWSG
;
A
#
# COMPACT_ATOMS: atom_id res chain seq x y z
N MET A 1 -64.07 5.79 -41.09
CA MET A 1 -62.59 5.94 -40.98
C MET A 1 -62.32 6.85 -39.80
N LYS A 2 -61.58 6.42 -38.78
CA LYS A 2 -61.22 7.24 -37.61
C LYS A 2 -59.72 7.55 -37.68
N PRO A 3 -59.27 8.79 -37.41
CA PRO A 3 -57.86 9.13 -37.48
C PRO A 3 -57.09 8.55 -36.29
N THR A 4 -55.93 7.96 -36.56
CA THR A 4 -55.03 7.43 -35.52
C THR A 4 -54.23 8.58 -34.93
N LEU A 5 -54.46 8.92 -33.66
CA LEU A 5 -53.61 9.87 -32.94
C LEU A 5 -52.28 9.18 -32.58
N VAL A 6 -51.17 9.64 -33.13
CA VAL A 6 -49.84 9.21 -32.69
C VAL A 6 -49.50 9.97 -31.41
N ALA A 7 -49.52 9.27 -30.27
CA ALA A 7 -49.08 9.83 -29.00
C ALA A 7 -47.56 9.98 -29.00
N LEU A 8 -47.08 11.23 -29.10
CA LEU A 8 -45.67 11.56 -28.96
C LEU A 8 -45.28 11.43 -27.48
N VAL A 9 -44.69 10.29 -27.09
CA VAL A 9 -44.14 10.10 -25.74
C VAL A 9 -42.88 10.95 -25.64
N VAL A 10 -43.03 12.17 -25.15
CA VAL A 10 -41.91 12.97 -24.66
C VAL A 10 -41.43 12.31 -23.38
N ALA A 11 -40.32 11.56 -23.49
CA ALA A 11 -39.57 11.13 -22.32
C ALA A 11 -39.07 12.39 -21.59
N ALA A 12 -39.76 12.75 -20.51
CA ALA A 12 -39.25 13.73 -19.56
C ALA A 12 -37.99 13.13 -18.96
N ALA A 13 -36.83 13.63 -19.40
CA ALA A 13 -35.57 13.34 -18.74
C ALA A 13 -35.65 13.92 -17.33
N GLY A 14 -35.96 13.06 -16.36
CA GLY A 14 -35.85 13.40 -14.95
C GLY A 14 -34.41 13.79 -14.70
N VAL A 15 -34.18 15.06 -14.38
CA VAL A 15 -32.86 15.51 -13.94
C VAL A 15 -32.67 14.96 -12.53
N GLU A 16 -32.06 13.78 -12.42
CA GLU A 16 -31.63 13.26 -11.13
C GLU A 16 -30.63 14.25 -10.54
N SER A 17 -31.06 14.96 -9.49
CA SER A 17 -30.22 15.90 -8.75
C SER A 17 -29.14 15.10 -8.03
N VAL A 18 -27.88 15.24 -8.46
CA VAL A 18 -26.73 14.52 -7.90
C VAL A 18 -26.43 15.03 -6.48
N LEU A 19 -27.08 14.40 -5.48
CA LEU A 19 -26.94 14.67 -4.04
C LEU A 19 -25.61 14.12 -3.48
N ALA A 20 -24.48 14.63 -4.00
CA ALA A 20 -23.15 14.11 -3.72
C ALA A 20 -22.26 14.98 -2.81
N HIS A 21 -22.63 16.24 -2.60
CA HIS A 21 -21.74 17.24 -2.01
C HIS A 21 -22.25 17.71 -0.64
N GLY A 22 -21.49 17.43 0.42
CA GLY A 22 -21.80 17.84 1.79
C GLY A 22 -20.57 18.42 2.49
N TYR A 23 -20.80 19.10 3.61
CA TYR A 23 -19.77 19.62 4.50
C TYR A 23 -20.03 19.15 5.94
N LEU A 24 -19.00 19.22 6.79
CA LEU A 24 -19.13 18.86 8.19
C LEU A 24 -20.01 19.90 8.90
N ALA A 25 -21.24 19.52 9.26
CA ALA A 25 -22.19 20.41 9.94
C ALA A 25 -21.92 20.51 11.44
N SER A 26 -21.41 19.45 12.08
CA SER A 26 -21.02 19.47 13.50
C SER A 26 -20.07 18.35 13.92
N VAL A 27 -19.43 18.57 15.07
CA VAL A 27 -18.62 17.59 15.81
C VAL A 27 -19.26 17.40 17.18
N ILE A 28 -19.57 16.16 17.55
CA ILE A 28 -20.25 15.81 18.79
C ILE A 28 -19.30 14.99 19.67
N ASN A 29 -18.99 15.48 20.86
CA ASN A 29 -18.19 14.78 21.87
C ASN A 29 -18.86 14.86 23.23
N ALA A 30 -19.04 13.72 23.91
CA ALA A 30 -19.66 13.62 25.24
C ALA A 30 -21.01 14.38 25.39
N GLY A 31 -21.82 14.41 24.33
CA GLY A 31 -23.10 15.13 24.29
C GLY A 31 -23.03 16.62 23.96
N VAL A 32 -21.83 17.20 23.84
CA VAL A 32 -21.61 18.58 23.39
C VAL A 32 -21.50 18.61 21.87
N THR A 33 -22.37 19.39 21.22
CA THR A 33 -22.35 19.62 19.76
C THR A 33 -21.63 20.92 19.44
N TYR A 34 -20.47 20.82 18.80
CA TYR A 34 -19.76 21.96 18.23
C TYR A 34 -20.19 22.14 16.76
N PRO A 35 -20.62 23.33 16.32
CA PRO A 35 -20.91 23.58 14.90
C PRO A 35 -19.64 23.46 14.05
N GLY A 36 -19.80 22.93 12.85
CA GLY A 36 -18.82 23.05 11.77
C GLY A 36 -18.97 24.38 11.04
N TRP A 37 -18.24 24.55 9.94
CA TRP A 37 -18.28 25.75 9.11
C TRP A 37 -19.25 25.57 7.94
N ALA A 38 -20.25 26.44 7.83
CA ALA A 38 -21.23 26.39 6.75
C ALA A 38 -20.80 27.32 5.58
N PRO A 39 -20.24 26.79 4.47
CA PRO A 39 -19.62 27.60 3.42
C PRO A 39 -20.58 28.54 2.68
N PHE A 40 -21.89 28.28 2.75
CA PHE A 40 -22.92 29.05 2.05
C PHE A 40 -23.62 30.11 2.92
N SER A 41 -23.37 30.14 4.24
CA SER A 41 -23.95 31.13 5.16
C SER A 41 -22.89 31.92 5.91
N ASP A 42 -21.87 31.26 6.43
CA ASP A 42 -20.92 31.87 7.36
C ASP A 42 -20.07 32.99 6.73
N PRO A 43 -19.63 32.91 5.45
CA PRO A 43 -18.97 34.04 4.79
C PRO A 43 -19.82 35.33 4.69
N TYR A 44 -21.14 35.22 4.82
CA TYR A 44 -22.10 36.31 4.60
C TYR A 44 -22.68 36.91 5.90
N LEU A 45 -22.37 36.31 7.06
CA LEU A 45 -22.74 36.88 8.35
C LEU A 45 -21.78 38.03 8.72
N ASN A 46 -22.27 39.01 9.49
CA ASN A 46 -21.47 40.17 9.94
C ASN A 46 -21.61 40.37 11.46
N PRO A 47 -20.53 40.25 12.26
CA PRO A 47 -19.22 39.76 11.84
C PRO A 47 -19.30 38.32 11.32
N VAL A 48 -18.41 37.97 10.38
CA VAL A 48 -18.20 36.58 9.95
C VAL A 48 -17.96 35.73 11.21
N PRO A 49 -18.50 34.49 11.33
CA PRO A 49 -18.52 33.76 12.59
C PRO A 49 -17.14 33.39 13.14
N ILE A 50 -16.54 34.30 13.90
CA ILE A 50 -15.42 34.02 14.82
C ILE A 50 -16.02 33.70 16.19
N ARG A 51 -16.93 32.71 16.24
CA ARG A 51 -17.40 32.12 17.50
C ARG A 51 -16.46 30.95 17.76
N GLY A 52 -15.58 30.97 18.76
CA GLY A 52 -15.33 32.00 19.76
C GLY A 52 -14.11 31.62 20.60
N THR A 53 -13.49 32.62 21.21
CA THR A 53 -12.38 32.43 22.15
C THR A 53 -12.87 31.81 23.45
N HIS A 54 -12.56 30.53 23.66
CA HIS A 54 -12.37 29.97 25.02
C HIS A 54 -10.86 29.77 25.32
N ALA A 55 -10.02 30.61 24.71
CA ALA A 55 -8.67 30.88 25.21
C ALA A 55 -8.78 31.91 26.33
N HIS A 56 -8.27 31.55 27.52
CA HIS A 56 -8.37 32.28 28.79
C HIS A 56 -9.77 32.30 29.44
N ILE A 57 -9.96 31.47 30.46
CA ILE A 57 -9.95 31.87 31.89
C ILE A 57 -9.76 30.58 32.70
N ALA A 58 -8.53 30.36 33.17
CA ALA A 58 -8.35 29.65 34.43
C ALA A 58 -8.54 30.70 35.54
N SER A 59 -9.24 30.33 36.63
CA SER A 59 -9.69 31.22 37.71
C SER A 59 -10.61 32.37 37.30
N PHE A 60 -11.92 32.10 37.21
CA PHE A 60 -12.94 32.87 37.93
C PHE A 60 -14.20 31.99 38.10
N THR A 61 -15.08 32.34 39.03
CA THR A 61 -16.33 31.59 39.29
C THR A 61 -17.19 31.49 38.03
N ARG A 62 -17.80 30.31 37.82
CA ARG A 62 -18.61 29.97 36.65
C ARG A 62 -19.81 30.92 36.54
N ASP A 63 -19.74 31.88 35.62
CA ASP A 63 -20.88 32.72 35.25
C ASP A 63 -21.89 31.85 34.50
N GLU A 64 -23.05 31.62 35.10
CA GLU A 64 -24.07 30.75 34.53
C GLU A 64 -24.72 31.33 33.26
N SER A 65 -24.59 32.64 33.02
CA SER A 65 -25.14 33.33 31.83
C SER A 65 -24.39 33.02 30.53
N LEU A 66 -23.19 32.43 30.61
CA LEU A 66 -22.42 32.02 29.43
C LEU A 66 -22.78 30.62 28.90
N ASN A 67 -23.63 29.86 29.59
CA ASN A 67 -24.07 28.54 29.11
C ASN A 67 -25.04 28.60 27.91
N ASP A 68 -25.66 29.77 27.64
CA ASP A 68 -26.62 29.97 26.55
C ASP A 68 -25.98 30.43 25.23
N LEU A 69 -24.66 30.64 25.18
CA LEU A 69 -23.97 30.95 23.93
C LEU A 69 -23.74 29.66 23.12
N PRO A 70 -24.06 29.65 21.80
CA PRO A 70 -23.83 28.48 20.97
C PRO A 70 -22.34 28.12 20.95
N PRO A 71 -21.98 26.82 21.03
CA PRO A 71 -20.58 26.38 21.02
C PRO A 71 -19.78 26.94 19.83
N PRO A 72 -18.46 27.13 20.00
CA PRO A 72 -17.65 27.74 18.97
C PRO A 72 -17.46 26.82 17.75
N ILE A 73 -17.24 27.41 16.58
CA ILE A 73 -16.89 26.69 15.34
C ILE A 73 -15.45 26.21 15.44
N VAL A 74 -15.32 24.90 15.65
CA VAL A 74 -14.03 24.20 15.83
C VAL A 74 -13.43 23.70 14.53
N GLU A 75 -14.22 23.72 13.45
CA GLU A 75 -13.74 23.43 12.10
C GLU A 75 -13.03 24.65 11.49
N ARG A 76 -12.10 24.40 10.56
CA ARG A 76 -11.52 25.43 9.72
C ARG A 76 -12.44 25.77 8.56
N ARG A 77 -12.45 27.05 8.17
CA ARG A 77 -13.29 27.56 7.08
C ARG A 77 -13.00 26.87 5.75
N ILE A 78 -14.03 26.51 4.99
CA ILE A 78 -13.90 26.03 3.61
C ILE A 78 -14.67 26.96 2.65
N THR A 79 -14.24 27.06 1.39
CA THR A 79 -14.85 28.00 0.42
C THR A 79 -16.07 27.43 -0.29
N ASP A 80 -16.20 26.11 -0.34
CA ASP A 80 -17.26 25.36 -1.01
C ASP A 80 -17.34 23.95 -0.40
N ASN A 81 -18.37 23.19 -0.74
CA ASN A 81 -18.52 21.77 -0.38
C ASN A 81 -17.97 20.84 -1.48
N GLY A 82 -17.08 21.35 -2.34
CA GLY A 82 -16.50 20.60 -3.44
C GLY A 82 -15.36 19.68 -2.98
N PRO A 83 -15.00 18.70 -3.83
CA PRO A 83 -13.86 17.84 -3.57
C PRO A 83 -12.53 18.50 -3.94
N VAL A 84 -11.49 18.14 -3.19
CA VAL A 84 -10.10 18.27 -3.64
C VAL A 84 -9.80 17.09 -4.57
N THR A 85 -9.38 17.38 -5.81
CA THR A 85 -9.05 16.35 -6.81
C THR A 85 -7.55 16.18 -7.04
N ASP A 86 -6.77 17.24 -6.78
CA ASP A 86 -5.30 17.22 -6.84
C ASP A 86 -4.72 16.86 -5.45
N VAL A 87 -4.24 15.62 -5.33
CA VAL A 87 -3.60 15.12 -4.10
C VAL A 87 -2.23 15.71 -3.80
N SER A 88 -1.63 16.45 -4.75
CA SER A 88 -0.41 17.23 -4.54
C SER A 88 -0.70 18.65 -4.03
N SER A 89 -1.94 19.12 -4.14
CA SER A 89 -2.36 20.41 -3.58
C SER A 89 -2.33 20.40 -2.05
N LYS A 90 -1.97 21.55 -1.46
CA LYS A 90 -2.07 21.79 -0.02
C LYS A 90 -3.49 21.66 0.50
N ASP A 91 -4.50 21.84 -0.35
CA ASP A 91 -5.91 21.72 0.01
C ASP A 91 -6.27 20.29 0.46
N ILE A 92 -5.50 19.27 0.10
CA ILE A 92 -5.69 17.89 0.57
C ILE A 92 -5.62 17.75 2.11
N THR A 93 -5.06 18.76 2.78
CA THR A 93 -4.97 18.85 4.24
C THR A 93 -6.31 19.20 4.88
N CYS A 94 -6.99 20.27 4.43
CA CYS A 94 -8.13 20.88 5.14
C CYS A 94 -9.24 21.39 4.20
N ASN A 95 -9.25 20.91 2.96
CA ASN A 95 -10.01 21.43 1.83
C ASN A 95 -9.65 22.89 1.49
N LYS A 96 -10.20 23.37 0.37
CA LYS A 96 -9.95 24.67 -0.23
C LYS A 96 -10.33 25.79 0.72
N GLY A 97 -9.34 26.59 1.09
CA GLY A 97 -9.47 27.69 2.07
C GLY A 97 -9.26 27.29 3.53
N GLY A 98 -9.26 25.99 3.86
CA GLY A 98 -9.13 25.45 5.22
C GLY A 98 -7.71 25.39 5.77
N ASN A 99 -6.70 25.76 4.98
CA ASN A 99 -5.33 26.03 5.46
C ASN A 99 -5.20 27.36 6.23
N VAL A 100 -6.29 27.80 6.87
CA VAL A 100 -6.40 28.97 7.76
C VAL A 100 -6.96 28.49 9.09
N PRO A 101 -6.16 28.48 10.18
CA PRO A 101 -6.60 28.04 11.49
C PRO A 101 -7.79 28.83 12.06
N THR A 102 -8.64 28.15 12.82
CA THR A 102 -9.56 28.77 13.79
C THR A 102 -8.84 29.00 15.12
N THR A 103 -9.41 29.80 16.02
CA THR A 103 -8.90 29.97 17.40
C THR A 103 -9.65 29.11 18.42
N ALA A 104 -10.71 28.43 17.99
CA ALA A 104 -11.53 27.54 18.83
C ALA A 104 -11.00 26.11 18.88
N PHE A 105 -11.45 25.36 19.90
CA PHE A 105 -11.13 23.95 20.13
C PHE A 105 -12.32 23.21 20.73
N ALA A 106 -12.54 21.97 20.30
CA ALA A 106 -13.33 21.01 21.07
C ALA A 106 -12.42 20.41 22.16
N ASN A 107 -12.88 20.41 23.43
CA ASN A 107 -12.15 19.74 24.51
C ASN A 107 -12.54 18.26 24.52
N ILE A 108 -11.57 17.37 24.40
CA ILE A 108 -11.80 15.93 24.22
C ILE A 108 -10.91 15.15 25.19
N VAL A 109 -11.45 14.07 25.77
CA VAL A 109 -10.72 13.20 26.68
C VAL A 109 -10.19 12.01 25.88
N ALA A 110 -8.91 11.67 26.03
CA ALA A 110 -8.32 10.53 25.35
C ALA A 110 -9.06 9.23 25.75
N GLY A 111 -9.45 8.43 24.76
CA GLY A 111 -10.33 7.28 24.93
C GLY A 111 -11.83 7.57 24.76
N SER A 112 -12.27 8.83 24.61
CA SER A 112 -13.66 9.15 24.29
C SER A 112 -13.98 8.94 22.81
N GLN A 113 -15.27 8.76 22.52
CA GLN A 113 -15.79 8.76 21.16
C GLN A 113 -16.14 10.18 20.69
N VAL A 114 -15.85 10.45 19.43
CA VAL A 114 -16.13 11.71 18.73
C VAL A 114 -16.91 11.38 17.48
N LYS A 115 -18.12 11.94 17.35
CA LYS A 115 -18.98 11.77 16.19
C LYS A 115 -18.85 13.00 15.27
N PHE A 116 -18.49 12.77 14.03
CA PHE A 116 -18.58 13.74 12.93
C PHE A 116 -19.96 13.62 12.27
N GLN A 117 -20.59 14.76 11.98
CA GLN A 117 -21.92 14.85 11.41
C GLN A 117 -21.87 15.82 10.23
N TRP A 118 -22.11 15.32 9.03
CA TRP A 118 -22.26 16.12 7.82
C TRP A 118 -23.67 16.69 7.72
N ASP A 119 -23.83 17.76 6.94
CA ASP A 119 -25.14 18.34 6.62
C ASP A 119 -26.00 17.36 5.79
N GLN A 120 -25.37 16.72 4.81
CA GLN A 120 -25.92 15.66 3.98
C GLN A 120 -24.80 14.75 3.46
N TRP A 121 -25.12 13.50 3.16
CA TRP A 121 -24.23 12.63 2.39
C TRP A 121 -25.03 11.61 1.59
N GLY A 122 -24.85 11.59 0.26
CA GLY A 122 -25.49 10.63 -0.64
C GLY A 122 -24.56 9.48 -1.05
N SER A 123 -25.13 8.29 -1.18
CA SER A 123 -24.42 7.03 -1.50
C SER A 123 -23.94 6.94 -2.97
N SER A 124 -24.12 7.97 -3.80
CA SER A 124 -23.65 7.94 -5.20
C SER A 124 -22.13 8.01 -5.36
N HIS A 125 -21.41 8.32 -4.27
CA HIS A 125 -19.95 8.45 -4.22
C HIS A 125 -19.36 7.47 -3.20
N SER A 126 -19.42 6.18 -3.54
CA SER A 126 -18.85 5.09 -2.75
C SER A 126 -17.32 5.22 -2.60
N GLY A 127 -16.83 4.97 -1.39
CA GLY A 127 -15.44 5.27 -1.01
C GLY A 127 -15.14 4.96 0.46
N PRO A 128 -13.86 4.99 0.90
CA PRO A 128 -13.53 4.91 2.30
C PRO A 128 -13.97 6.15 3.07
N VAL A 129 -14.02 6.01 4.40
CA VAL A 129 -13.91 7.11 5.37
C VAL A 129 -12.56 6.94 6.08
N MET A 130 -11.84 8.03 6.34
CA MET A 130 -10.57 8.01 7.07
C MET A 130 -10.51 9.16 8.08
N THR A 131 -9.92 8.88 9.25
CA THR A 131 -9.65 9.88 10.28
C THR A 131 -8.16 9.91 10.64
N TYR A 132 -7.55 11.09 10.60
CA TYR A 132 -6.15 11.35 10.97
C TYR A 132 -6.08 12.40 12.08
N MET A 133 -5.01 12.36 12.87
CA MET A 133 -4.63 13.42 13.81
C MET A 133 -3.20 13.91 13.54
N ALA A 134 -2.94 15.17 13.84
CA ALA A 134 -1.62 15.77 13.88
C ALA A 134 -1.46 16.62 15.14
N LYS A 135 -0.35 16.46 15.88
CA LYS A 135 -0.05 17.29 17.06
C LYS A 135 0.38 18.68 16.60
N CYS A 136 -0.21 19.73 17.17
CA CYS A 136 0.16 21.12 16.88
C CYS A 136 1.29 21.57 17.84
N PRO A 137 2.57 21.65 17.43
CA PRO A 137 3.68 21.80 18.38
C PRO A 137 3.70 23.17 19.07
N ASN A 138 3.28 24.21 18.34
CA ASN A 138 3.21 25.61 18.81
C ASN A 138 1.75 26.12 18.83
N GLY A 139 0.81 25.23 19.14
CA GLY A 139 -0.63 25.47 19.13
C GLY A 139 -1.25 25.48 17.72
N CYS A 140 -2.51 25.08 17.59
CA CYS A 140 -3.12 24.88 16.27
C CYS A 140 -3.40 26.18 15.52
N ALA A 141 -3.51 27.31 16.22
CA ALA A 141 -3.60 28.65 15.63
C ALA A 141 -2.38 29.00 14.72
N ASN A 142 -1.23 28.36 14.95
CA ASN A 142 0.01 28.59 14.20
C ASN A 142 0.40 27.40 13.30
N PHE A 143 -0.40 26.33 13.26
CA PHE A 143 -0.04 25.07 12.61
C PHE A 143 -1.00 24.74 11.47
N LYS A 144 -0.50 24.67 10.24
CA LYS A 144 -1.31 24.32 9.06
C LYS A 144 -1.44 22.80 8.87
N GLY A 145 -0.33 22.07 9.04
CA GLY A 145 -0.25 20.64 8.77
C GLY A 145 0.08 20.28 7.31
N ASP A 146 0.27 21.29 6.45
CA ASP A 146 0.56 21.19 5.01
C ASP A 146 2.06 20.93 4.68
N SER A 147 2.83 20.44 5.66
CA SER A 147 4.28 20.27 5.56
C SER A 147 4.84 19.31 6.63
N GLY A 148 5.95 18.66 6.32
CA GLY A 148 6.50 17.56 7.13
C GLY A 148 5.61 16.32 7.10
N SER A 149 5.77 15.43 8.09
CA SER A 149 4.97 14.20 8.21
C SER A 149 4.20 14.11 9.55
N PRO A 150 3.29 15.06 9.85
CA PRO A 150 2.68 15.14 11.18
C PRO A 150 1.43 14.26 11.36
N TRP A 151 0.90 13.66 10.29
CA TRP A 151 -0.43 13.03 10.26
C TRP A 151 -0.39 11.53 10.54
N PHE A 152 -0.92 11.07 11.67
CA PHE A 152 -1.11 9.64 11.92
C PHE A 152 -2.59 9.30 11.83
N LYS A 153 -2.91 8.22 11.11
CA LYS A 153 -4.28 7.71 10.98
C LYS A 153 -4.71 7.08 12.29
N ILE A 154 -5.91 7.38 12.76
CA ILE A 154 -6.48 6.80 14.00
C ILE A 154 -7.66 5.87 13.73
N ASP A 155 -8.30 6.00 12.56
CA ASP A 155 -9.45 5.19 12.16
C ASP A 155 -9.63 5.22 10.64
N HIS A 156 -10.22 4.15 10.09
CA HIS A 156 -10.67 4.10 8.71
C HIS A 156 -11.71 2.99 8.48
N TRP A 157 -12.52 3.14 7.43
CA TRP A 157 -13.30 2.06 6.86
C TRP A 157 -13.25 2.13 5.34
N GLY A 158 -13.02 1.00 4.68
CA GLY A 158 -12.83 0.88 3.23
C GLY A 158 -14.07 0.37 2.52
N TRP A 159 -13.89 -0.67 1.70
CA TRP A 159 -14.97 -1.55 1.26
C TRP A 159 -14.85 -2.88 2.00
N ASP A 160 -15.98 -3.42 2.43
CA ASP A 160 -16.10 -4.75 3.04
C ASP A 160 -17.36 -5.45 2.51
N LYS A 161 -17.18 -6.50 1.69
CA LYS A 161 -18.27 -7.35 1.15
C LYS A 161 -19.17 -7.99 2.21
N THR A 162 -18.65 -8.23 3.41
CA THR A 162 -19.43 -8.88 4.48
C THR A 162 -20.39 -7.90 5.16
N ALA A 163 -20.20 -6.61 4.90
CA ALA A 163 -20.87 -5.53 5.59
C ALA A 163 -21.92 -4.87 4.69
N SER A 164 -23.08 -4.53 5.26
CA SER A 164 -24.15 -3.83 4.56
C SER A 164 -24.40 -2.44 5.17
N PRO A 165 -24.30 -1.33 4.40
CA PRO A 165 -23.70 -1.25 3.06
C PRO A 165 -22.17 -1.46 3.12
N PRO A 166 -21.49 -1.79 2.01
CA PRO A 166 -20.12 -2.29 2.05
C PRO A 166 -19.06 -1.18 2.18
N TRP A 167 -19.28 -0.01 1.59
CA TRP A 167 -18.32 1.11 1.64
C TRP A 167 -18.46 2.00 2.88
N GLY A 168 -17.36 2.61 3.30
CA GLY A 168 -17.33 3.58 4.40
C GLY A 168 -18.24 4.78 4.18
N SER A 169 -18.23 5.38 2.99
CA SER A 169 -19.08 6.54 2.67
C SER A 169 -20.57 6.16 2.57
N ASP A 170 -20.89 4.96 2.10
CA ASP A 170 -22.26 4.44 2.10
C ASP A 170 -22.73 4.12 3.52
N ARG A 171 -21.83 3.66 4.40
CA ARG A 171 -22.10 3.49 5.85
C ARG A 171 -22.36 4.83 6.53
N LEU A 172 -21.55 5.84 6.21
CA LEU A 172 -21.72 7.21 6.68
C LEU A 172 -23.09 7.76 6.27
N ALA A 173 -23.54 7.54 5.01
CA ALA A 173 -24.89 7.86 4.56
C ALA A 173 -25.97 7.11 5.39
N ALA A 174 -25.84 5.78 5.50
CA ALA A 174 -26.79 4.93 6.23
C ALA A 174 -26.86 5.25 7.73
N GLN A 175 -25.82 5.84 8.31
CA GLN A 175 -25.75 6.35 9.69
C GLN A 175 -26.25 7.81 9.81
N GLY A 176 -27.06 8.28 8.86
CA GLY A 176 -27.61 9.63 8.87
C GLY A 176 -26.54 10.71 8.63
N ALA A 177 -25.70 10.50 7.62
CA ALA A 177 -24.57 11.36 7.27
C ALA A 177 -23.56 11.54 8.43
N SER A 178 -23.17 10.46 9.11
CA SER A 178 -22.29 10.55 10.28
C SER A 178 -21.28 9.43 10.44
N TRP A 179 -20.19 9.72 11.17
CA TRP A 179 -19.09 8.79 11.44
C TRP A 179 -18.57 8.96 12.87
N THR A 180 -18.27 7.88 13.59
CA THR A 180 -17.80 7.96 14.99
C THR A 180 -16.45 7.31 15.17
N VAL A 181 -15.47 8.08 15.66
CA VAL A 181 -14.10 7.63 15.96
C VAL A 181 -13.86 7.55 17.46
N THR A 182 -12.95 6.66 17.91
CA THR A 182 -12.43 6.68 19.29
C THR A 182 -11.05 7.34 19.31
N ILE A 183 -10.86 8.37 20.13
CA ILE A 183 -9.53 9.00 20.29
C ILE A 183 -8.61 8.04 21.06
N PRO A 184 -7.38 7.76 20.59
CA PRO A 184 -6.49 6.82 21.26
C PRO A 184 -6.14 7.26 22.70
N LYS A 185 -6.43 6.41 23.70
CA LYS A 185 -6.24 6.74 25.13
C LYS A 185 -4.81 7.10 25.54
N SER A 186 -3.82 6.63 24.78
CA SER A 186 -2.39 6.78 25.08
C SER A 186 -1.71 7.99 24.44
N ILE A 187 -2.40 8.69 23.53
CA ILE A 187 -1.90 9.90 22.87
C ILE A 187 -1.51 10.96 23.90
N SER A 188 -0.46 11.74 23.64
CA SER A 188 -0.06 12.80 24.58
C SER A 188 -1.09 13.94 24.64
N ASN A 189 -1.21 14.57 25.82
CA ASN A 189 -2.07 15.75 25.97
C ASN A 189 -1.60 16.92 25.10
N GLY A 190 -2.52 17.80 24.70
CA GLY A 190 -2.21 19.02 23.97
C GLY A 190 -3.20 19.35 22.85
N GLU A 191 -2.83 20.28 21.99
CA GLU A 191 -3.64 20.68 20.84
C GLU A 191 -3.34 19.81 19.62
N TYR A 192 -4.39 19.39 18.93
CA TYR A 192 -4.34 18.55 17.74
C TYR A 192 -5.25 19.10 16.65
N LEU A 193 -4.81 18.93 15.41
CA LEU A 193 -5.65 19.06 14.23
C LEU A 193 -6.10 17.65 13.83
N LEU A 194 -7.39 17.48 13.58
CA LEU A 194 -8.00 16.21 13.21
C LEU A 194 -8.61 16.37 11.82
N ILE A 195 -8.21 15.51 10.88
CA ILE A 195 -8.81 15.42 9.54
C ILE A 195 -9.78 14.25 9.52
N THR A 196 -11.00 14.47 9.02
CA THR A 196 -11.91 13.41 8.59
C THR A 196 -12.31 13.62 7.14
N GLY A 197 -12.47 12.55 6.36
CA GLY A 197 -12.91 12.68 4.97
C GLY A 197 -13.13 11.38 4.22
N THR A 198 -13.75 11.50 3.05
CA THR A 198 -14.06 10.40 2.11
C THR A 198 -13.28 10.52 0.80
N VAL A 199 -13.18 9.43 0.04
CA VAL A 199 -12.44 9.37 -1.25
C VAL A 199 -13.22 8.57 -2.30
N GLY A 200 -13.46 9.09 -3.50
CA GLY A 200 -14.07 8.29 -4.58
C GLY A 200 -13.79 8.84 -5.97
N GLY A 201 -13.24 8.03 -6.89
CA GLY A 201 -12.95 8.44 -8.27
C GLY A 201 -11.95 9.59 -8.42
N ALA A 202 -11.03 9.74 -7.46
CA ALA A 202 -10.14 10.91 -7.27
C ALA A 202 -10.85 12.22 -6.84
N GLN A 203 -11.83 12.12 -5.95
CA GLN A 203 -12.43 13.24 -5.22
C GLN A 203 -12.26 13.04 -3.70
N PHE A 204 -11.70 14.04 -2.99
CA PHE A 204 -11.45 14.01 -1.54
C PHE A 204 -12.23 15.10 -0.81
N TYR A 205 -12.78 14.77 0.36
CA TYR A 205 -13.54 15.72 1.20
C TYR A 205 -12.92 15.87 2.61
N PRO A 206 -11.72 16.46 2.74
CA PRO A 206 -11.01 16.55 4.03
C PRO A 206 -11.47 17.74 4.89
N HIS A 207 -12.08 17.46 6.04
CA HIS A 207 -12.52 18.47 7.01
C HIS A 207 -11.56 18.54 8.20
N CYS A 208 -11.07 19.75 8.51
CA CYS A 208 -10.09 20.00 9.57
C CYS A 208 -10.74 20.55 10.85
N VAL A 209 -10.71 19.76 11.92
CA VAL A 209 -11.25 20.11 13.25
C VAL A 209 -10.12 20.34 14.24
N GLN A 210 -10.17 21.43 15.00
CA GLN A 210 -9.22 21.70 16.08
C GLN A 210 -9.74 21.15 17.41
N VAL A 211 -8.92 20.33 18.05
CA VAL A 211 -9.26 19.63 19.30
C VAL A 211 -8.15 19.81 20.34
N LYS A 212 -8.54 19.82 21.61
CA LYS A 212 -7.61 19.84 22.75
C LYS A 212 -7.78 18.56 23.55
N ILE A 213 -6.77 17.70 23.50
CA ILE A 213 -6.78 16.39 24.14
C ILE A 213 -6.29 16.50 25.59
N THR A 214 -7.05 15.88 26.48
CA THR A 214 -6.82 15.77 27.93
C THR A 214 -6.94 14.32 28.38
N GLY A 215 -6.40 13.96 29.55
CA GLY A 215 -6.49 12.59 30.08
C GLY A 215 -5.71 11.53 29.29
N GLY A 216 -4.84 11.93 28.37
CA GLY A 216 -3.99 11.08 27.55
C GLY A 216 -2.71 10.61 28.23
N GLY A 217 -1.94 9.80 27.49
CA GLY A 217 -0.65 9.25 27.91
C GLY A 217 0.55 10.09 27.46
N SER A 218 1.59 9.42 26.96
CA SER A 218 2.85 10.03 26.51
C SER A 218 3.15 9.80 25.02
N ALA A 219 2.28 9.10 24.27
CA ALA A 219 2.57 8.71 22.90
C ALA A 219 2.57 9.91 21.95
N ASN A 220 3.63 10.01 21.14
CA ASN A 220 3.78 10.97 20.04
C ASN A 220 4.01 10.17 18.74
N PRO A 221 2.95 9.81 18.01
CA PRO A 221 3.09 8.96 16.83
C PRO A 221 3.83 9.66 15.69
N SER A 222 4.66 8.91 14.96
CA SER A 222 5.15 9.30 13.64
C SER A 222 4.01 9.27 12.62
N GLY A 223 3.93 10.30 11.78
CA GLY A 223 2.89 10.43 10.77
C GLY A 223 3.39 10.32 9.33
N VAL A 224 2.48 10.64 8.40
CA VAL A 224 2.67 10.80 6.97
C VAL A 224 2.49 12.27 6.57
N ALA A 225 2.91 12.63 5.36
CA ALA A 225 2.79 13.99 4.83
C ALA A 225 1.44 14.18 4.11
N LEU A 226 0.73 15.28 4.34
CA LEU A 226 -0.42 15.68 3.53
C LEU A 226 -0.19 17.13 3.11
N PRO A 227 0.05 17.43 1.82
CA PRO A 227 0.24 16.50 0.69
C PRO A 227 1.51 15.64 0.81
N GLY A 228 1.55 14.50 0.10
CA GLY A 228 2.73 13.64 -0.05
C GLY A 228 2.53 12.15 0.28
N ALA A 229 1.50 11.79 1.05
CA ALA A 229 1.15 10.40 1.39
C ALA A 229 0.24 9.71 0.36
N TYR A 230 -0.19 10.46 -0.66
CA TYR A 230 -1.12 10.01 -1.68
C TYR A 230 -0.49 10.16 -3.07
N SER A 231 -0.68 9.16 -3.93
CA SER A 231 -0.39 9.22 -5.37
C SER A 231 -1.69 9.18 -6.18
N PRO A 232 -1.87 10.01 -7.22
CA PRO A 232 -3.06 9.96 -8.09
C PRO A 232 -3.32 8.59 -8.71
N THR A 233 -2.30 7.74 -8.78
CA THR A 233 -2.34 6.41 -9.42
C THR A 233 -2.29 5.24 -8.44
N GLU A 234 -2.30 5.46 -7.12
CA GLU A 234 -2.32 4.32 -6.18
C GLU A 234 -3.66 3.57 -6.20
N PRO A 235 -3.70 2.26 -5.90
CA PRO A 235 -4.90 1.44 -6.01
C PRO A 235 -6.09 1.89 -5.13
N GLY A 236 -5.83 2.65 -4.06
CA GLY A 236 -6.87 3.24 -3.23
C GLY A 236 -7.54 4.49 -3.83
N ILE A 237 -6.91 5.13 -4.82
CA ILE A 237 -7.33 6.41 -5.40
C ILE A 237 -7.80 6.21 -6.84
N LEU A 238 -6.98 5.56 -7.66
CA LEU A 238 -7.32 5.18 -9.03
C LEU A 238 -7.96 3.80 -9.04
N THR A 239 -9.26 3.74 -8.78
CA THR A 239 -10.01 2.47 -8.76
C THR A 239 -11.37 2.56 -9.44
N GLN A 240 -11.87 1.42 -9.92
CA GLN A 240 -13.14 1.33 -10.65
C GLN A 240 -14.23 0.78 -9.73
N LEU A 241 -15.15 1.64 -9.28
CA LEU A 241 -16.15 1.29 -8.25
C LEU A 241 -17.04 0.09 -8.61
N TRP A 242 -17.33 -0.14 -9.90
CA TRP A 242 -18.11 -1.30 -10.36
C TRP A 242 -17.46 -2.66 -10.07
N TRP A 243 -16.13 -2.69 -9.83
CA TRP A 243 -15.41 -3.90 -9.42
C TRP A 243 -15.84 -4.40 -8.03
N TYR A 244 -16.33 -3.50 -7.17
CA TYR A 244 -16.57 -3.73 -5.74
C TYR A 244 -18.01 -4.13 -5.45
N SER A 245 -18.42 -5.29 -5.96
CA SER A 245 -19.77 -5.85 -5.78
C SER A 245 -19.81 -7.02 -4.79
N ALA A 246 -20.97 -7.27 -4.18
CA ALA A 246 -21.18 -8.43 -3.31
C ALA A 246 -21.06 -9.78 -4.05
N SER A 247 -21.21 -9.78 -5.38
CA SER A 247 -20.98 -10.96 -6.24
C SER A 247 -19.51 -11.18 -6.59
N ASN A 248 -18.64 -10.17 -6.43
CA ASN A 248 -17.21 -10.29 -6.61
C ASN A 248 -16.54 -10.68 -5.28
N SER A 249 -16.42 -11.99 -5.03
CA SER A 249 -15.76 -12.52 -3.84
C SER A 249 -14.28 -12.12 -3.71
N SER A 250 -13.65 -11.69 -4.81
CA SER A 250 -12.23 -11.30 -4.91
C SER A 250 -11.99 -9.79 -4.88
N ALA A 251 -13.03 -8.96 -4.85
CA ALA A 251 -12.84 -7.54 -4.57
C ALA A 251 -12.24 -7.37 -3.16
N SER A 252 -11.37 -6.38 -3.02
CA SER A 252 -10.71 -5.95 -1.78
C SER A 252 -10.17 -4.55 -2.00
N TYR A 253 -10.33 -3.65 -1.02
CA TYR A 253 -10.00 -2.24 -1.17
C TYR A 253 -8.85 -1.83 -0.24
N THR A 254 -7.74 -1.39 -0.83
CA THR A 254 -6.62 -0.82 -0.07
C THR A 254 -6.93 0.64 0.24
N ILE A 255 -7.08 0.97 1.52
CA ILE A 255 -7.38 2.33 1.97
C ILE A 255 -6.10 3.18 1.89
N PRO A 256 -6.08 4.30 1.15
CA PRO A 256 -4.87 5.08 0.86
C PRO A 256 -4.30 5.76 2.11
N GLY A 257 -3.03 6.18 2.09
CA GLY A 257 -2.42 6.97 3.18
C GLY A 257 -2.05 6.18 4.45
N GLY A 258 -1.60 4.93 4.30
CA GLY A 258 -0.97 4.15 5.38
C GLY A 258 -1.93 3.49 6.40
N PRO A 259 -1.37 2.71 7.35
CA PRO A 259 -2.16 1.98 8.35
C PRO A 259 -2.67 2.88 9.47
N VAL A 260 -3.71 2.43 10.18
CA VAL A 260 -4.11 3.00 11.49
C VAL A 260 -2.97 2.81 12.49
N TRP A 261 -2.66 3.85 13.26
CA TRP A 261 -1.71 3.79 14.35
C TRP A 261 -2.28 3.00 15.52
N LEU A 262 -1.73 1.80 15.74
CA LEU A 262 -2.05 0.92 16.87
C LEU A 262 -0.85 0.84 17.81
N MET A 263 -1.07 1.00 19.11
CA MET A 263 -0.04 0.69 20.10
C MET A 263 0.10 -0.82 20.30
N LYS A 264 1.34 -1.32 20.27
CA LYS A 264 1.68 -2.62 20.85
C LYS A 264 1.70 -2.49 22.38
N PRO A 265 1.05 -3.40 23.15
CA PRO A 265 1.14 -3.38 24.60
C PRO A 265 2.56 -3.76 25.08
N THR A 266 2.94 -3.23 26.24
CA THR A 266 4.30 -3.32 26.79
C THR A 266 4.67 -4.75 27.19
N LEU A 267 5.95 -5.09 27.02
CA LEU A 267 6.55 -6.41 27.29
C LEU A 267 6.19 -6.98 28.68
N ILE A 268 5.39 -8.04 28.69
CA ILE A 268 5.44 -9.12 29.69
C ILE A 268 5.58 -10.42 28.89
N ALA A 269 6.48 -11.31 29.33
CA ALA A 269 6.80 -12.53 28.62
C ALA A 269 5.55 -13.40 28.40
N LEU A 270 5.18 -13.61 27.14
CA LEU A 270 4.14 -14.56 26.75
C LEU A 270 4.61 -15.37 25.55
N VAL A 271 4.32 -16.67 25.61
CA VAL A 271 4.63 -17.67 24.58
C VAL A 271 4.11 -17.22 23.22
N ILE A 272 4.91 -17.44 22.17
CA ILE A 272 4.53 -17.12 20.79
C ILE A 272 3.39 -18.05 20.34
N THR A 273 2.15 -17.62 20.55
CA THR A 273 1.01 -18.01 19.73
C THR A 273 0.87 -16.97 18.64
N ALA A 274 1.10 -17.37 17.38
CA ALA A 274 1.04 -16.47 16.24
C ALA A 274 -0.35 -15.85 16.10
N ALA A 275 -0.43 -14.52 16.24
CA ALA A 275 -1.56 -13.75 15.74
C ALA A 275 -1.23 -13.32 14.31
N ALA A 276 -2.07 -13.73 13.36
CA ALA A 276 -1.91 -13.36 11.96
C ALA A 276 -1.99 -11.83 11.80
N ILE A 277 -1.06 -11.30 11.02
CA ILE A 277 -1.08 -9.92 10.53
C ILE A 277 -1.49 -9.99 9.06
N ASP A 278 -2.72 -9.57 8.75
CA ASP A 278 -3.23 -9.53 7.38
C ASP A 278 -2.40 -8.55 6.54
N SER A 279 -1.49 -9.12 5.75
CA SER A 279 -0.75 -8.40 4.72
C SER A 279 -1.52 -8.50 3.40
N VAL A 280 -1.56 -7.40 2.64
CA VAL A 280 -2.35 -7.34 1.39
C VAL A 280 -1.69 -8.22 0.33
N ALA A 281 -2.31 -9.37 0.05
CA ALA A 281 -1.81 -10.37 -0.89
C ALA A 281 -1.91 -9.91 -2.36
N GLY A 282 -0.76 -9.80 -3.03
CA GLY A 282 -0.66 -9.47 -4.46
C GLY A 282 0.68 -8.84 -4.88
N HIS A 283 1.55 -8.55 -3.91
CA HIS A 283 2.96 -8.18 -4.08
C HIS A 283 3.74 -8.85 -2.96
N GLY A 284 4.92 -9.38 -3.26
CA GLY A 284 5.71 -10.17 -2.32
C GLY A 284 7.20 -9.98 -2.54
N TYR A 285 8.00 -10.65 -1.73
CA TYR A 285 9.45 -10.73 -1.84
C TYR A 285 9.92 -12.14 -1.48
N VAL A 286 11.12 -12.50 -1.94
CA VAL A 286 11.76 -13.74 -1.50
C VAL A 286 12.14 -13.58 -0.04
N ALA A 287 11.28 -14.01 0.87
CA ALA A 287 11.65 -14.15 2.26
C ALA A 287 12.88 -15.10 2.40
N SER A 288 13.11 -16.03 1.45
CA SER A 288 13.77 -17.30 1.74
C SER A 288 14.11 -18.27 0.59
N ILE A 289 15.03 -19.24 0.78
CA ILE A 289 15.60 -20.08 -0.31
C ILE A 289 16.33 -21.44 0.09
N THR A 290 15.77 -22.39 0.85
CA THR A 290 16.50 -23.52 1.52
C THR A 290 17.53 -24.32 0.68
N THR A 291 18.77 -24.49 1.19
CA THR A 291 19.78 -25.42 0.64
C THR A 291 20.47 -26.24 1.73
N GLY A 292 20.85 -27.49 1.43
CA GLY A 292 21.64 -28.32 2.35
C GLY A 292 21.06 -28.53 3.76
N GLY A 293 19.75 -28.27 3.93
CA GLY A 293 19.08 -28.22 5.25
C GLY A 293 19.29 -26.92 6.04
N VAL A 294 20.02 -25.93 5.50
CA VAL A 294 20.35 -24.65 6.13
C VAL A 294 19.49 -23.52 5.55
N THR A 295 19.24 -22.52 6.39
CA THR A 295 18.21 -21.50 6.25
C THR A 295 18.80 -20.13 6.69
N TYR A 296 19.15 -19.22 5.73
CA TYR A 296 19.75 -17.88 5.96
C TYR A 296 18.98 -16.67 5.36
N PRO A 297 18.77 -15.55 6.09
CA PRO A 297 17.69 -14.59 5.82
C PRO A 297 17.70 -13.81 4.50
N GLY A 298 16.51 -13.71 3.88
CA GLY A 298 16.18 -12.71 2.86
C GLY A 298 16.02 -11.31 3.47
N TRP A 299 16.11 -10.27 2.65
CA TRP A 299 15.92 -8.89 3.07
C TRP A 299 14.43 -8.57 3.17
N ALA A 300 14.00 -8.14 4.35
CA ALA A 300 12.61 -7.78 4.60
C ALA A 300 12.42 -6.26 4.45
N PRO A 301 11.91 -5.75 3.30
CA PRO A 301 11.88 -4.31 3.00
C PRO A 301 11.07 -3.46 3.99
N PHE A 302 10.17 -4.08 4.76
CA PHE A 302 9.31 -3.38 5.72
C PHE A 302 9.78 -3.47 7.17
N THR A 303 10.81 -4.26 7.47
CA THR A 303 11.29 -4.45 8.86
C THR A 303 12.78 -4.21 9.02
N ASP A 304 13.61 -4.66 8.06
CA ASP A 304 15.07 -4.47 8.14
C ASP A 304 15.46 -2.97 8.14
N PRO A 305 14.85 -2.07 7.32
CA PRO A 305 15.09 -0.63 7.44
C PRO A 305 14.71 -0.05 8.81
N CYS A 306 13.65 -0.54 9.44
CA CYS A 306 13.17 0.00 10.72
C CYS A 306 14.13 -0.35 11.86
N VAL A 307 14.69 -1.57 11.85
CA VAL A 307 15.67 -1.99 12.87
C VAL A 307 16.99 -1.23 12.73
N LEU A 308 17.44 -0.97 11.50
CA LEU A 308 18.63 -0.14 11.22
C LEU A 308 18.45 1.35 11.60
N GLN A 309 17.22 1.79 11.87
CA GLN A 309 16.90 3.17 12.28
C GLN A 309 16.70 3.33 13.80
N LEU A 310 16.79 2.24 14.57
CA LEU A 310 16.65 2.31 16.03
C LEU A 310 17.93 2.89 16.68
N PRO A 311 17.84 3.99 17.45
CA PRO A 311 18.97 4.48 18.23
C PRO A 311 19.16 3.61 19.48
N VAL A 312 19.76 2.44 19.31
CA VAL A 312 20.03 1.50 20.42
C VAL A 312 21.43 1.73 20.98
N LEU A 313 21.47 2.11 22.25
CA LEU A 313 22.61 2.21 23.17
C LEU A 313 23.96 1.62 22.67
N ASN A 314 24.71 2.38 21.86
CA ASN A 314 26.07 2.08 21.40
C ASN A 314 26.32 0.67 20.82
N LEU A 315 25.32 0.06 20.21
CA LEU A 315 25.44 -1.19 19.46
C LEU A 315 25.13 -0.92 17.99
N GLU A 316 26.15 -1.01 17.12
CA GLU A 316 25.94 -1.09 15.68
C GLU A 316 25.21 -2.41 15.36
N LEU A 317 23.88 -2.35 15.29
CA LEU A 317 23.04 -3.46 14.85
C LEU A 317 23.17 -3.63 13.34
N THR A 318 24.19 -4.38 12.92
CA THR A 318 24.34 -4.80 11.53
C THR A 318 23.36 -5.93 11.22
N ILE A 319 22.32 -5.62 10.42
CA ILE A 319 21.54 -6.65 9.75
C ILE A 319 22.28 -7.06 8.49
N GLU A 320 23.03 -8.16 8.57
CA GLU A 320 23.54 -8.83 7.39
C GLU A 320 22.47 -9.78 6.82
N ARG A 321 22.20 -9.61 5.53
CA ARG A 321 21.39 -10.51 4.71
C ARG A 321 22.26 -10.98 3.57
N ALA A 322 22.02 -12.21 3.14
CA ALA A 322 22.69 -12.72 1.96
C ALA A 322 21.97 -12.17 0.68
N GLU A 323 20.69 -11.76 0.80
CA GLU A 323 20.02 -10.92 -0.20
C GLU A 323 20.63 -9.51 -0.26
N ARG A 324 20.54 -8.91 -1.43
CA ARG A 324 20.74 -7.47 -1.61
C ARG A 324 19.48 -6.73 -1.18
N LYS A 325 19.68 -5.59 -0.53
CA LYS A 325 18.60 -4.73 -0.05
C LYS A 325 17.67 -4.32 -1.19
N ILE A 326 16.36 -4.52 -1.02
CA ILE A 326 15.32 -3.93 -1.86
C ILE A 326 14.56 -2.84 -1.08
N THR A 327 14.02 -1.83 -1.78
CA THR A 327 13.30 -0.69 -1.16
C THR A 327 11.82 -0.96 -0.88
N ASP A 328 11.21 -1.83 -1.68
CA ASP A 328 9.79 -2.19 -1.66
C ASP A 328 9.62 -3.64 -2.15
N ASN A 329 8.41 -4.20 -2.02
CA ASN A 329 8.01 -5.45 -2.67
C ASN A 329 7.39 -5.21 -4.06
N GLY A 330 7.64 -4.03 -4.65
CA GLY A 330 7.06 -3.60 -5.91
C GLY A 330 7.77 -4.17 -7.14
N PRO A 331 7.10 -4.14 -8.30
CA PRO A 331 7.73 -4.47 -9.56
C PRO A 331 8.62 -3.33 -10.10
N VAL A 332 9.51 -3.74 -10.99
CA VAL A 332 10.20 -2.97 -12.02
C VAL A 332 9.44 -3.18 -13.32
N THR A 333 8.82 -2.17 -13.90
CA THR A 333 8.09 -2.30 -15.17
C THR A 333 8.89 -1.90 -16.41
N ASP A 334 9.99 -1.17 -16.21
CA ASP A 334 10.90 -0.73 -17.26
C ASP A 334 12.00 -1.79 -17.51
N VAL A 335 11.90 -2.47 -18.66
CA VAL A 335 12.89 -3.47 -19.12
C VAL A 335 14.29 -2.89 -19.41
N THR A 336 14.42 -1.56 -19.48
CA THR A 336 15.69 -0.87 -19.67
C THR A 336 16.32 -0.39 -18.37
N SER A 337 15.58 -0.39 -17.26
CA SER A 337 16.08 0.03 -15.95
C SER A 337 17.13 -0.96 -15.42
N LYS A 338 18.17 -0.40 -14.78
CA LYS A 338 19.14 -1.17 -14.00
C LYS A 338 18.50 -1.89 -12.81
N ASP A 339 17.34 -1.44 -12.33
CA ASP A 339 16.60 -2.15 -11.29
C ASP A 339 16.12 -3.52 -11.78
N LEU A 340 16.02 -3.77 -13.10
CA LEU A 340 15.69 -5.09 -13.62
C LEU A 340 16.74 -6.15 -13.23
N THR A 341 17.99 -5.75 -12.97
CA THR A 341 19.04 -6.63 -12.50
C THR A 341 18.71 -7.20 -11.13
N CYS A 342 18.45 -6.34 -10.13
CA CYS A 342 18.43 -6.73 -8.72
C CYS A 342 17.31 -6.12 -7.86
N ASN A 343 16.34 -5.47 -8.50
CA ASN A 343 15.27 -4.63 -7.95
C ASN A 343 15.76 -3.26 -7.47
N LYS A 344 14.80 -2.37 -7.19
CA LYS A 344 15.04 -1.02 -6.68
C LYS A 344 15.85 -1.09 -5.39
N GLY A 345 17.02 -0.46 -5.41
CA GLY A 345 18.00 -0.50 -4.32
C GLY A 345 18.93 -1.73 -4.32
N GLY A 346 18.57 -2.81 -5.01
CA GLY A 346 19.32 -4.09 -4.99
C GLY A 346 20.61 -4.09 -5.82
N ASN A 347 20.94 -3.00 -6.50
CA ASN A 347 22.25 -2.78 -7.13
C ASN A 347 23.35 -2.36 -6.12
N VAL A 348 23.15 -2.71 -4.85
CA VAL A 348 24.11 -2.59 -3.74
C VAL A 348 24.48 -4.00 -3.27
N PRO A 349 25.74 -4.45 -3.43
CA PRO A 349 26.22 -5.72 -2.90
C PRO A 349 26.08 -5.86 -1.38
N THR A 350 26.09 -7.11 -0.92
CA THR A 350 26.15 -7.47 0.51
C THR A 350 27.46 -8.21 0.81
N THR A 351 27.74 -8.45 2.09
CA THR A 351 28.92 -9.17 2.60
C THR A 351 28.66 -10.66 2.83
N LEU A 352 27.40 -11.04 3.10
CA LEU A 352 27.04 -12.41 3.46
C LEU A 352 26.80 -13.30 2.23
N PHE A 353 27.20 -14.56 2.34
CA PHE A 353 26.97 -15.62 1.35
C PHE A 353 26.32 -16.83 2.04
N ALA A 354 25.61 -17.64 1.26
CA ALA A 354 25.27 -19.01 1.64
C ALA A 354 26.00 -20.01 0.76
N ASN A 355 26.33 -21.13 1.37
CA ASN A 355 27.13 -22.19 0.78
C ASN A 355 26.25 -23.17 0.01
N VAL A 356 26.62 -23.47 -1.23
CA VAL A 356 25.90 -24.37 -2.13
C VAL A 356 26.83 -25.43 -2.68
N VAL A 357 26.31 -26.64 -2.83
CA VAL A 357 26.99 -27.73 -3.53
C VAL A 357 26.41 -27.83 -4.94
N ALA A 358 27.24 -27.79 -5.98
CA ALA A 358 26.78 -27.97 -7.34
C ALA A 358 26.10 -29.35 -7.50
N GLY A 359 24.99 -29.41 -8.24
CA GLY A 359 24.12 -30.58 -8.29
C GLY A 359 23.12 -30.70 -7.14
N SER A 360 23.20 -29.87 -6.08
CA SER A 360 22.15 -29.83 -5.04
C SER A 360 20.91 -29.07 -5.51
N GLN A 361 19.84 -29.15 -4.73
CA GLN A 361 18.65 -28.33 -4.89
C GLN A 361 18.70 -27.09 -4.00
N VAL A 362 18.00 -26.05 -4.44
CA VAL A 362 17.72 -24.83 -3.67
C VAL A 362 16.24 -24.49 -3.78
N LYS A 363 15.55 -24.39 -2.63
CA LYS A 363 14.11 -24.19 -2.50
C LYS A 363 13.76 -22.74 -2.12
N PHE A 364 13.48 -21.91 -3.10
CA PHE A 364 12.87 -20.58 -2.92
C PHE A 364 11.57 -20.68 -2.14
N GLN A 365 11.36 -19.72 -1.24
CA GLN A 365 10.18 -19.59 -0.43
C GLN A 365 9.87 -18.10 -0.33
N TRP A 366 8.68 -17.72 -0.80
CA TRP A 366 8.19 -16.35 -0.82
C TRP A 366 7.51 -16.00 0.52
N ASP A 367 7.42 -14.71 0.83
CA ASP A 367 6.69 -14.20 2.00
C ASP A 367 5.20 -14.56 1.93
N GLN A 368 4.62 -14.40 0.74
CA GLN A 368 3.30 -14.82 0.31
C GLN A 368 3.25 -14.81 -1.21
N TRP A 369 2.63 -15.81 -1.84
CA TRP A 369 2.43 -15.81 -3.29
C TRP A 369 1.15 -16.57 -3.64
N ALA A 370 0.20 -15.90 -4.29
CA ALA A 370 -1.22 -16.12 -3.99
C ALA A 370 -2.03 -16.54 -5.24
N ALA A 371 -2.63 -17.73 -5.30
CA ALA A 371 -2.87 -18.46 -6.58
C ALA A 371 -3.96 -17.92 -7.55
N ASN A 372 -3.72 -18.05 -8.87
CA ASN A 372 -4.56 -17.82 -10.06
C ASN A 372 -4.70 -16.40 -10.60
N ILE A 373 -4.09 -15.38 -9.98
CA ILE A 373 -4.56 -14.01 -10.19
C ILE A 373 -3.51 -13.10 -10.91
N HIS A 374 -2.16 -13.25 -10.80
CA HIS A 374 -1.19 -12.78 -11.84
C HIS A 374 -0.47 -14.05 -12.32
N SER A 375 -0.67 -14.53 -13.55
CA SER A 375 -0.21 -15.88 -13.89
C SER A 375 0.90 -15.93 -14.95
N GLY A 376 2.08 -16.47 -14.60
CA GLY A 376 3.08 -16.94 -15.58
C GLY A 376 4.52 -17.15 -15.12
N PRO A 377 5.58 -16.88 -15.94
CA PRO A 377 6.70 -17.80 -15.96
C PRO A 377 7.64 -17.65 -14.79
N VAL A 378 8.34 -18.75 -14.51
CA VAL A 378 9.53 -18.80 -13.67
C VAL A 378 10.76 -18.90 -14.57
N LEU A 379 11.84 -18.15 -14.31
CA LEU A 379 13.06 -18.11 -15.15
C LEU A 379 14.31 -17.91 -14.29
N THR A 380 15.08 -18.97 -14.07
CA THR A 380 16.22 -19.00 -13.16
C THR A 380 17.54 -18.85 -13.91
N TYR A 381 18.54 -18.06 -13.46
CA TYR A 381 19.82 -17.78 -14.19
C TYR A 381 21.00 -17.50 -13.24
N MET A 382 22.25 -17.86 -13.53
CA MET A 382 23.42 -17.48 -12.72
C MET A 382 24.35 -16.48 -13.41
N ALA A 383 25.13 -15.73 -12.64
CA ALA A 383 26.23 -14.89 -13.11
C ALA A 383 27.43 -15.05 -12.17
N LYS A 384 28.59 -15.43 -12.72
CA LYS A 384 29.82 -15.56 -11.93
C LYS A 384 30.34 -14.17 -11.56
N CYS A 385 30.62 -13.92 -10.29
CA CYS A 385 31.13 -12.63 -9.83
C CYS A 385 32.59 -12.46 -10.25
N THR A 386 32.85 -11.60 -11.23
CA THR A 386 34.21 -11.27 -11.66
C THR A 386 34.85 -10.32 -10.64
N ASN A 387 35.89 -10.81 -9.95
CA ASN A 387 36.58 -10.13 -8.83
C ASN A 387 35.73 -9.94 -7.56
N GLY A 388 34.87 -10.92 -7.25
CA GLY A 388 34.12 -11.03 -6.00
C GLY A 388 32.79 -10.26 -6.00
N CYS A 389 31.76 -10.82 -5.35
CA CYS A 389 30.40 -10.27 -5.42
C CYS A 389 30.26 -8.91 -4.73
N ALA A 390 31.15 -8.58 -3.78
CA ALA A 390 31.19 -7.30 -3.08
C ALA A 390 31.34 -6.07 -4.00
N ASN A 391 31.93 -6.24 -5.20
CA ASN A 391 32.09 -5.17 -6.19
C ASN A 391 31.25 -5.40 -7.48
N PHE A 392 30.60 -6.55 -7.60
CA PHE A 392 29.97 -6.99 -8.84
C PHE A 392 28.46 -6.73 -8.84
N LYS A 393 27.98 -5.81 -9.68
CA LYS A 393 26.54 -5.47 -9.74
C LYS A 393 25.73 -6.39 -10.65
N GLY A 394 26.29 -6.82 -11.78
CA GLY A 394 25.59 -7.59 -12.81
C GLY A 394 24.71 -6.77 -13.75
N ASP A 395 24.67 -5.44 -13.59
CA ASP A 395 23.87 -4.47 -14.35
C ASP A 395 24.53 -4.03 -15.68
N SER A 396 25.56 -4.74 -16.12
CA SER A 396 26.39 -4.40 -17.28
C SER A 396 27.09 -5.64 -17.84
N GLY A 397 27.40 -5.60 -19.14
CA GLY A 397 27.89 -6.77 -19.89
C GLY A 397 26.81 -7.85 -20.03
N SER A 398 27.23 -9.09 -20.31
CA SER A 398 26.33 -10.24 -20.47
C SER A 398 26.66 -11.39 -19.50
N PRO A 399 26.58 -11.20 -18.17
CA PRO A 399 27.07 -12.20 -17.23
C PRO A 399 26.05 -13.31 -16.91
N TRP A 400 24.78 -13.16 -17.27
CA TRP A 400 23.67 -13.98 -16.75
C TRP A 400 23.28 -15.15 -17.67
N PHE A 401 23.38 -16.40 -17.24
CA PHE A 401 22.96 -17.57 -18.03
C PHE A 401 21.81 -18.33 -17.35
N LYS A 402 20.70 -18.54 -18.06
CA LYS A 402 19.50 -19.21 -17.53
C LYS A 402 19.81 -20.67 -17.18
N ILE A 403 19.32 -21.20 -16.07
CA ILE A 403 19.48 -22.58 -15.57
C ILE A 403 18.15 -23.33 -15.35
N ASP A 404 17.01 -22.63 -15.29
CA ASP A 404 15.68 -23.24 -15.18
C ASP A 404 14.62 -22.28 -15.74
N HIS A 405 13.48 -22.83 -16.18
CA HIS A 405 12.28 -22.05 -16.42
C HIS A 405 11.00 -22.89 -16.43
N PHE A 406 9.88 -22.25 -16.16
CA PHE A 406 8.56 -22.79 -16.43
C PHE A 406 7.65 -21.71 -17.00
N GLY A 407 6.93 -22.00 -18.09
CA GLY A 407 6.07 -21.02 -18.79
C GLY A 407 4.58 -21.21 -18.52
N TYR A 408 3.83 -21.28 -19.61
CA TYR A 408 2.45 -21.75 -19.67
C TYR A 408 2.43 -23.17 -20.26
N ASP A 409 1.73 -24.10 -19.61
CA ASP A 409 1.33 -25.39 -20.18
C ASP A 409 -0.15 -25.64 -19.88
N ARG A 410 -0.97 -25.55 -20.93
CA ARG A 410 -2.42 -25.76 -20.89
C ARG A 410 -2.84 -27.17 -20.48
N ASN A 411 -1.94 -28.16 -20.55
CA ASN A 411 -2.26 -29.54 -20.20
C ASN A 411 -2.08 -29.82 -18.70
N LEU A 412 -1.55 -28.85 -17.94
CA LEU A 412 -1.27 -28.99 -16.53
C LEU A 412 -2.16 -28.03 -15.71
N SER A 413 -2.48 -28.44 -14.48
CA SER A 413 -3.17 -27.62 -13.49
C SER A 413 -2.29 -27.50 -12.24
N PRO A 414 -1.96 -26.28 -11.77
CA PRO A 414 -2.18 -24.98 -12.43
C PRO A 414 -1.36 -24.85 -13.74
N SER A 415 -1.83 -24.06 -14.71
CA SER A 415 -1.22 -24.03 -16.05
C SER A 415 0.01 -23.12 -16.16
N TRP A 416 0.23 -22.22 -15.22
CA TRP A 416 1.36 -21.29 -15.23
C TRP A 416 2.37 -21.60 -14.11
N GLY A 417 3.64 -21.27 -14.34
CA GLY A 417 4.74 -21.52 -13.40
C GLY A 417 4.54 -20.89 -12.02
N SER A 418 3.90 -19.72 -11.98
CA SER A 418 3.68 -19.03 -10.72
C SER A 418 2.48 -19.51 -9.92
N ASP A 419 1.40 -19.90 -10.59
CA ASP A 419 0.27 -20.59 -9.95
C ASP A 419 0.74 -21.94 -9.38
N ARG A 420 1.71 -22.60 -10.05
CA ARG A 420 2.40 -23.79 -9.54
C ARG A 420 3.19 -23.52 -8.26
N LEU A 421 4.04 -22.49 -8.24
CA LEU A 421 4.75 -22.08 -7.02
C LEU A 421 3.78 -21.81 -5.86
N SER A 422 2.66 -21.13 -6.14
CA SER A 422 1.65 -20.86 -5.11
C SER A 422 1.04 -22.17 -4.58
N SER A 423 0.66 -23.10 -5.46
CA SER A 423 0.19 -24.44 -5.07
C SER A 423 1.24 -25.30 -4.36
N GLN A 424 2.52 -24.92 -4.43
CA GLN A 424 3.65 -25.52 -3.71
C GLN A 424 3.95 -24.80 -2.38
N GLY A 425 2.98 -24.07 -1.82
CA GLY A 425 3.14 -23.35 -0.55
C GLY A 425 4.06 -22.14 -0.69
N ALA A 426 3.81 -21.32 -1.72
CA ALA A 426 4.62 -20.17 -2.08
C ALA A 426 6.12 -20.51 -2.33
N SER A 427 6.42 -21.68 -2.92
CA SER A 427 7.80 -22.18 -3.08
C SER A 427 8.15 -22.73 -4.47
N TRP A 428 9.43 -22.59 -4.86
CA TRP A 428 9.98 -23.12 -6.11
C TRP A 428 11.32 -23.79 -5.83
N THR A 429 11.67 -24.87 -6.54
CA THR A 429 12.92 -25.59 -6.30
C THR A 429 13.71 -25.75 -7.59
N VAL A 430 14.97 -25.33 -7.58
CA VAL A 430 15.88 -25.44 -8.74
C VAL A 430 17.08 -26.31 -8.38
N THR A 431 17.54 -27.10 -9.35
CA THR A 431 18.76 -27.91 -9.24
C THR A 431 19.94 -27.17 -9.86
N ILE A 432 21.09 -27.18 -9.18
CA ILE A 432 22.24 -26.39 -9.60
C ILE A 432 23.05 -27.19 -10.62
N PRO A 433 23.40 -26.65 -11.80
CA PRO A 433 24.12 -27.42 -12.80
C PRO A 433 25.42 -27.99 -12.22
N LYS A 434 25.53 -29.32 -12.16
CA LYS A 434 26.66 -30.02 -11.50
C LYS A 434 28.01 -29.73 -12.17
N SER A 435 28.00 -29.40 -13.46
CA SER A 435 29.17 -29.06 -14.29
C SER A 435 29.76 -27.68 -14.00
N ILE A 436 29.04 -26.78 -13.33
CA ILE A 436 29.44 -25.39 -13.12
C ILE A 436 30.72 -25.25 -12.30
N SER A 437 31.54 -24.25 -12.59
CA SER A 437 32.77 -24.01 -11.81
C SER A 437 32.49 -23.54 -10.37
N ASN A 438 33.39 -23.88 -9.44
CA ASN A 438 33.34 -23.37 -8.07
C ASN A 438 33.57 -21.85 -8.01
N GLY A 439 33.09 -21.19 -6.95
CA GLY A 439 33.34 -19.77 -6.69
C GLY A 439 32.08 -18.98 -6.35
N GLU A 440 32.22 -17.66 -6.35
CA GLU A 440 31.15 -16.71 -6.03
C GLU A 440 30.25 -16.43 -7.26
N TYR A 441 28.94 -16.44 -7.06
CA TYR A 441 27.96 -16.09 -8.10
C TYR A 441 26.82 -15.22 -7.55
N LEU A 442 26.21 -14.42 -8.42
CA LEU A 442 24.81 -14.03 -8.30
C LEU A 442 23.94 -15.06 -9.03
N LEU A 443 22.65 -15.14 -8.69
CA LEU A 443 21.70 -15.96 -9.46
C LEU A 443 20.36 -15.21 -9.69
N ILE A 444 19.29 -15.82 -10.25
CA ILE A 444 18.04 -15.27 -10.87
C ILE A 444 16.90 -16.34 -10.89
N SER A 445 15.57 -16.05 -11.01
CA SER A 445 14.38 -16.99 -10.95
C SER A 445 12.95 -16.36 -11.09
N THR A 446 12.37 -16.02 -12.25
CA THR A 446 11.04 -15.32 -12.40
C THR A 446 9.78 -15.96 -11.71
N LEU A 447 8.59 -15.36 -11.83
CA LEU A 447 7.27 -15.74 -11.25
C LEU A 447 6.15 -14.74 -11.68
N MET A 448 4.94 -14.73 -11.05
CA MET A 448 3.85 -13.70 -11.08
C MET A 448 2.76 -14.03 -10.00
N LEU A 449 2.05 -13.14 -9.25
CA LEU A 449 0.68 -13.38 -8.67
C LEU A 449 0.01 -12.19 -7.91
N LEU A 450 -1.25 -11.92 -8.32
CA LEU A 450 -2.35 -11.16 -7.69
C LEU A 450 -2.92 -12.10 -6.56
N SER A 451 -4.07 -11.88 -5.90
CA SER A 451 -4.45 -12.54 -4.60
C SER A 451 -4.67 -14.10 -4.58
N ALA A 452 -4.80 -14.84 -3.46
CA ALA A 452 -5.00 -14.48 -2.03
C ALA A 452 -4.31 -15.41 -0.97
N ILE A 453 -4.02 -14.84 0.23
CA ILE A 453 -3.90 -15.42 1.60
C ILE A 453 -2.59 -16.14 2.10
N GLU A 454 -2.18 -15.72 3.32
CA GLU A 454 -1.30 -16.27 4.40
C GLU A 454 0.10 -16.91 4.17
N ALA A 455 1.10 -16.22 4.75
CA ALA A 455 2.10 -16.69 5.73
C ALA A 455 3.23 -17.70 5.36
N SER A 456 4.39 -17.10 5.06
CA SER A 456 5.62 -17.24 5.87
C SER A 456 6.67 -18.33 5.56
N ASN A 457 7.90 -17.84 5.40
CA ASN A 457 9.12 -18.30 6.09
C ASN A 457 9.98 -19.49 5.56
N MET A 458 11.15 -19.10 5.01
CA MET A 458 12.49 -19.36 5.58
C MET A 458 13.34 -20.55 5.02
N LEU A 459 14.60 -20.44 4.52
CA LEU A 459 15.58 -19.36 4.14
C LEU A 459 16.79 -19.91 3.30
N SER A 460 17.78 -19.11 2.86
CA SER A 460 18.62 -19.19 1.61
C SER A 460 19.65 -20.30 1.25
N SER A 461 19.88 -20.45 -0.06
CA SER A 461 21.05 -19.96 -0.79
C SER A 461 20.63 -19.34 -2.13
N LEU A 462 21.51 -18.69 -2.88
CA LEU A 462 21.29 -17.33 -3.41
C LEU A 462 21.11 -17.04 -4.93
N TYR A 463 19.91 -16.53 -5.26
CA TYR A 463 19.25 -16.44 -6.57
C TYR A 463 18.22 -15.25 -6.65
N ARG A 464 18.37 -14.24 -7.55
CA ARG A 464 17.26 -13.33 -8.03
C ARG A 464 16.01 -14.15 -8.27
N HIS A 465 14.85 -13.53 -8.23
CA HIS A 465 13.61 -14.24 -8.52
C HIS A 465 12.63 -13.42 -9.40
N GLU A 466 13.16 -12.75 -10.44
CA GLU A 466 12.58 -12.25 -11.73
C GLU A 466 11.07 -12.03 -12.02
N ILE A 467 10.15 -11.98 -11.09
CA ILE A 467 8.69 -12.10 -11.31
C ILE A 467 8.13 -11.26 -12.48
N LEU A 468 7.58 -11.78 -13.59
CA LEU A 468 7.09 -11.03 -14.78
C LEU A 468 5.55 -10.90 -14.84
N ALA A 469 4.86 -10.23 -13.91
CA ALA A 469 3.40 -10.17 -13.89
C ALA A 469 2.74 -9.61 -15.19
N LEU A 470 1.94 -10.44 -15.89
CA LEU A 470 1.31 -10.18 -17.19
C LEU A 470 -0.16 -9.74 -17.11
N HIS A 471 -0.75 -9.61 -15.92
CA HIS A 471 -2.16 -9.21 -15.78
C HIS A 471 -2.45 -7.82 -16.40
N ALA A 472 -1.44 -6.94 -16.45
CA ALA A 472 -1.50 -5.65 -17.12
C ALA A 472 -0.68 -5.60 -18.44
N ALA A 473 -0.01 -6.69 -18.84
CA ALA A 473 0.89 -6.74 -20.00
C ALA A 473 0.18 -6.76 -21.37
N GLY A 474 -1.12 -6.48 -21.41
CA GLY A 474 -1.79 -6.10 -22.65
C GLY A 474 -1.31 -4.76 -23.23
N THR A 475 -0.54 -3.98 -22.46
CA THR A 475 0.09 -2.72 -22.86
C THR A 475 1.61 -2.72 -22.60
N VAL A 476 2.34 -1.91 -23.37
CA VAL A 476 3.79 -1.72 -23.21
C VAL A 476 4.07 -1.11 -21.84
N GLY A 477 4.98 -1.73 -21.07
CA GLY A 477 5.27 -1.35 -19.68
C GLY A 477 4.24 -1.84 -18.65
N GLY A 478 3.20 -2.58 -19.07
CA GLY A 478 2.27 -3.26 -18.15
C GLY A 478 2.81 -4.57 -17.58
N ALA A 479 3.90 -5.09 -18.14
CA ALA A 479 4.61 -6.27 -17.63
C ALA A 479 5.48 -5.87 -16.43
N GLN A 480 5.31 -6.57 -15.31
CA GLN A 480 5.87 -6.19 -14.01
C GLN A 480 6.95 -7.17 -13.56
N PHE A 481 8.22 -6.77 -13.46
CA PHE A 481 9.37 -7.62 -13.11
C PHE A 481 9.75 -7.52 -11.60
N TYR A 482 9.80 -8.58 -10.78
CA TYR A 482 10.22 -8.52 -9.36
C TYR A 482 11.53 -9.32 -9.13
N PRO A 483 12.70 -8.75 -9.47
CA PRO A 483 14.01 -9.34 -9.18
C PRO A 483 14.36 -9.35 -7.69
N HIS A 484 15.30 -10.21 -7.25
CA HIS A 484 15.67 -10.40 -5.83
C HIS A 484 17.15 -10.79 -5.64
N CYS A 485 18.12 -9.96 -6.04
CA CYS A 485 19.51 -10.45 -6.11
C CYS A 485 20.05 -10.96 -4.78
N PHE A 486 20.82 -12.03 -4.87
CA PHE A 486 21.32 -12.83 -3.77
C PHE A 486 22.72 -13.34 -4.22
N GLN A 487 23.72 -13.47 -3.32
CA GLN A 487 25.11 -13.92 -3.58
C GLN A 487 25.48 -15.33 -3.01
N ILE A 488 25.77 -16.35 -3.85
CA ILE A 488 26.20 -17.71 -3.40
C ILE A 488 27.70 -17.91 -3.40
N GLN A 489 28.16 -18.78 -2.50
CA GLN A 489 29.42 -19.50 -2.63
C GLN A 489 29.14 -20.93 -3.14
N VAL A 490 29.49 -21.23 -4.39
CA VAL A 490 29.35 -22.58 -4.99
C VAL A 490 30.60 -23.41 -4.75
N THR A 491 30.38 -24.68 -4.39
CA THR A 491 31.40 -25.70 -4.10
C THR A 491 31.02 -27.04 -4.75
N GLY A 492 31.96 -27.99 -4.87
CA GLY A 492 31.69 -29.34 -5.40
C GLY A 492 31.33 -29.41 -6.90
N GLY A 493 31.49 -28.32 -7.65
CA GLY A 493 31.23 -28.24 -9.09
C GLY A 493 32.41 -28.64 -9.98
N GLY A 494 32.16 -28.58 -11.29
CA GLY A 494 33.12 -28.86 -12.36
C GLY A 494 33.92 -27.63 -12.79
N SER A 495 33.97 -27.38 -14.10
CA SER A 495 34.77 -26.33 -14.74
C SER A 495 33.99 -25.43 -15.71
N ALA A 496 32.68 -25.65 -15.88
CA ALA A 496 31.88 -24.91 -16.86
C ALA A 496 31.71 -23.42 -16.46
N ASN A 497 31.87 -22.55 -17.46
CA ASN A 497 31.65 -21.11 -17.38
C ASN A 497 30.75 -20.70 -18.55
N PRO A 498 29.41 -20.69 -18.37
CA PRO A 498 28.49 -20.50 -19.49
C PRO A 498 28.48 -19.06 -19.99
N SER A 499 28.26 -18.87 -21.29
CA SER A 499 27.99 -17.56 -21.89
C SER A 499 26.63 -17.03 -21.41
N GLY A 500 26.61 -15.77 -20.96
CA GLY A 500 25.40 -15.13 -20.45
C GLY A 500 24.74 -14.12 -21.41
N VAL A 501 23.70 -13.47 -20.89
CA VAL A 501 22.92 -12.39 -21.48
C VAL A 501 22.97 -11.14 -20.60
N ALA A 502 22.64 -9.98 -21.17
CA ALA A 502 22.60 -8.71 -20.48
C ALA A 502 21.25 -8.51 -19.77
N ILE A 503 21.28 -8.05 -18.50
CA ILE A 503 20.08 -7.71 -17.74
C ILE A 503 20.37 -6.40 -16.96
N PRO A 504 19.78 -5.26 -17.34
CA PRO A 504 18.86 -5.06 -18.48
C PRO A 504 19.49 -5.33 -19.86
N GLY A 505 18.65 -5.59 -20.87
CA GLY A 505 19.08 -5.71 -22.27
C GLY A 505 18.54 -6.92 -23.04
N ILE A 506 18.35 -8.08 -22.38
CA ILE A 506 17.78 -9.28 -23.03
C ILE A 506 16.28 -9.15 -23.31
N TYR A 507 15.56 -8.40 -22.46
CA TYR A 507 14.12 -8.22 -22.56
C TYR A 507 13.76 -7.02 -23.43
N LYS A 508 12.69 -7.16 -24.23
CA LYS A 508 12.12 -6.09 -25.05
C LYS A 508 10.67 -5.88 -24.64
N ALA A 509 10.28 -4.63 -24.41
CA ALA A 509 8.93 -4.28 -23.93
C ALA A 509 7.78 -4.62 -24.91
N THR A 510 8.10 -5.11 -26.11
CA THR A 510 7.19 -5.51 -27.18
C THR A 510 7.36 -6.97 -27.63
N GLU A 511 8.22 -7.78 -26.98
CA GLU A 511 8.34 -9.20 -27.34
C GLU A 511 7.14 -10.02 -26.83
N PRO A 512 6.73 -11.12 -27.49
CA PRO A 512 5.51 -11.86 -27.14
C PRO A 512 5.50 -12.49 -25.72
N GLY A 513 6.66 -12.60 -25.08
CA GLY A 513 6.76 -13.04 -23.67
C GLY A 513 6.51 -11.92 -22.65
N VAL A 514 6.61 -10.65 -23.07
CA VAL A 514 6.55 -9.45 -22.21
C VAL A 514 5.31 -8.60 -22.53
N LEU A 515 4.93 -8.46 -23.80
CA LEU A 515 3.68 -7.81 -24.25
C LEU A 515 2.73 -8.90 -24.73
N THR A 516 1.80 -9.33 -23.88
CA THR A 516 0.80 -10.34 -24.24
C THR A 516 -0.46 -10.25 -23.39
N GLN A 517 -1.56 -10.77 -23.94
CA GLN A 517 -2.90 -10.70 -23.39
C GLN A 517 -3.17 -11.93 -22.51
N LEU A 518 -3.17 -11.78 -21.18
CA LEU A 518 -3.28 -12.92 -20.26
C LEU A 518 -4.56 -13.76 -20.47
N TRP A 519 -5.67 -13.13 -20.87
CA TRP A 519 -6.94 -13.81 -21.18
C TRP A 519 -6.87 -14.77 -22.39
N TRP A 520 -5.82 -14.68 -23.23
CA TRP A 520 -5.59 -15.63 -24.31
C TRP A 520 -5.23 -17.03 -23.79
N TYR A 521 -4.63 -17.11 -22.59
CA TYR A 521 -4.09 -18.32 -21.99
C TYR A 521 -5.12 -19.00 -21.09
N THR A 522 -5.99 -19.81 -21.71
CA THR A 522 -6.97 -20.64 -21.01
C THR A 522 -6.82 -22.12 -21.39
N PRO A 523 -7.15 -23.09 -20.51
CA PRO A 523 -7.07 -24.51 -20.85
C PRO A 523 -7.90 -24.89 -22.08
N SER A 524 -9.01 -24.18 -22.34
CA SER A 524 -9.85 -24.33 -23.52
C SER A 524 -9.23 -23.81 -24.82
N ASN A 525 -8.29 -22.85 -24.78
CA ASN A 525 -7.61 -22.36 -25.97
C ASN A 525 -6.46 -23.29 -26.39
N THR A 526 -6.72 -24.16 -27.35
CA THR A 526 -5.72 -25.08 -27.94
C THR A 526 -4.60 -24.37 -28.68
N SER A 527 -4.82 -23.13 -29.12
CA SER A 527 -3.86 -22.31 -29.87
C SER A 527 -2.99 -21.40 -29.00
N ALA A 528 -3.18 -21.41 -27.67
CA ALA A 528 -2.41 -20.60 -26.75
C ALA A 528 -1.01 -21.19 -26.50
N THR A 529 0.01 -20.57 -27.09
CA THR A 529 1.43 -20.85 -26.82
C THR A 529 2.10 -19.63 -26.19
N TYR A 530 2.98 -19.86 -25.21
CA TYR A 530 3.71 -18.78 -24.54
C TYR A 530 5.20 -18.88 -24.83
N THR A 531 5.74 -17.86 -25.50
CA THR A 531 7.18 -17.73 -25.73
C THR A 531 7.83 -17.18 -24.48
N ILE A 532 8.49 -18.06 -23.73
CA ILE A 532 9.19 -17.71 -22.50
C ILE A 532 10.35 -16.72 -22.82
N PRO A 533 10.35 -15.49 -22.27
CA PRO A 533 11.34 -14.47 -22.65
C PRO A 533 12.70 -14.70 -21.99
N GLY A 534 13.71 -13.93 -22.40
CA GLY A 534 15.02 -13.94 -21.72
C GLY A 534 15.97 -15.09 -22.09
N GLY A 535 15.80 -15.71 -23.27
CA GLY A 535 16.73 -16.72 -23.81
C GLY A 535 16.52 -18.17 -23.32
N PRO A 536 17.30 -19.13 -23.84
CA PRO A 536 17.18 -20.55 -23.51
C PRO A 536 17.80 -20.89 -22.14
N VAL A 537 17.33 -21.99 -21.53
CA VAL A 537 18.01 -22.62 -20.39
C VAL A 537 19.33 -23.26 -20.86
N TRP A 538 20.42 -22.99 -20.14
CA TRP A 538 21.67 -23.71 -20.26
C TRP A 538 21.53 -25.11 -19.64
N SER A 539 21.85 -26.14 -20.43
CA SER A 539 21.59 -27.55 -20.12
C SER A 539 22.52 -28.19 -19.08
N GLY A 540 23.54 -27.47 -18.61
CA GLY A 540 24.70 -28.05 -17.94
C GLY A 540 25.81 -28.49 -18.91
#